data_AF-A0A498JMH1-F1
#
_entry.id   AF-A0A498JMH1-F1
#
_cell.length_a   1.000
_cell.length_b   1.000
_cell.length_c   1.000
_cell.angle_alpha   90.00
_cell.angle_beta   90.00
_cell.angle_gamma   90.00
#
_symmetry.space_group_name_H-M   'P 1'
#
loop_
_entity.id
_entity.type
_entity.pdbx_description
1 polymer ?
#
loop_
_entity_poly.entity_id
_entity_poly.type
_entity_poly.pdbx_seq_one_letter_code
_entity_poly.pdbx_strand_id
1 'polypeptide(L)'
;MAMRAAASACKIGGRQRNPSLSSVPLSLQQLKLHQIQPQRFISAPPINQPGFKSSVRAISGAAADPLTPKKENDREQTPQNWKIKMLYDGDCPLCMREVDMLRERNKRYGTIKFIDISSDDYSPEENQGLDYKTVMGNIHAVLSDGTVVTDVEAFRKLYEQVGLGWVYAITKYEPIATIAGAVYGVWAKYRLQITGRPPLEEVLELRKKNKNKETLRKDLEYLDLIEDMTQN
;
A
#
# COMPACT_ATOMS: atom_id res chain seq x y z
N MET A 1 32.38 53.04 45.19
CA MET A 1 32.96 51.73 45.54
C MET A 1 32.65 50.76 44.42
N ALA A 2 33.70 50.24 43.80
CA ALA A 2 33.67 49.42 42.60
C ALA A 2 33.25 47.97 42.90
N MET A 3 32.39 47.41 42.07
CA MET A 3 32.19 45.96 41.93
C MET A 3 32.79 45.54 40.59
N ARG A 4 33.65 44.53 40.67
CA ARG A 4 34.62 44.12 39.66
C ARG A 4 33.99 43.30 38.55
N ALA A 5 34.56 43.48 37.36
CA ALA A 5 34.36 42.70 36.16
C ALA A 5 34.88 41.26 36.29
N ALA A 6 34.27 40.35 35.52
CA ALA A 6 34.95 39.19 34.93
C ALA A 6 34.16 38.74 33.69
N ALA A 7 34.54 39.25 32.53
CA ALA A 7 34.13 38.71 31.23
C ALA A 7 35.07 37.55 30.89
N SER A 8 34.52 36.36 30.66
CA SER A 8 35.28 35.20 30.20
C SER A 8 35.17 35.09 28.69
N ALA A 9 36.27 35.40 28.00
CA ALA A 9 36.43 35.22 26.56
C ALA A 9 37.18 33.91 26.29
N CYS A 10 36.59 32.99 25.52
CA CYS A 10 37.30 31.85 24.96
C CYS A 10 37.02 31.70 23.46
N LYS A 11 37.92 32.31 22.70
CA LYS A 11 38.57 31.88 21.44
C LYS A 11 37.77 31.08 20.42
N ILE A 12 37.50 31.77 19.31
CA ILE A 12 37.24 31.25 17.97
C ILE A 12 38.47 30.47 17.49
N GLY A 13 38.32 29.15 17.35
CA GLY A 13 39.29 28.26 16.69
C GLY A 13 38.82 27.94 15.29
N GLY A 14 39.44 28.57 14.29
CA GLY A 14 39.19 28.29 12.89
C GLY A 14 39.99 27.09 12.35
N ARG A 15 39.39 26.47 11.33
CA ARG A 15 40.02 25.84 10.14
C ARG A 15 40.87 24.59 10.36
N GLN A 16 40.52 23.51 9.66
CA GLN A 16 41.33 22.91 8.57
C GLN A 16 40.57 21.72 7.94
N ARG A 17 40.36 21.81 6.62
CA ARG A 17 39.92 20.73 5.73
C ARG A 17 41.16 19.89 5.40
N ASN A 18 41.08 18.57 5.52
CA ASN A 18 42.08 17.65 4.98
C ASN A 18 41.56 17.00 3.70
N PRO A 19 42.23 17.20 2.55
CA PRO A 19 42.18 16.30 1.41
C PRO A 19 43.55 15.64 1.18
N SER A 20 43.62 14.31 1.22
CA SER A 20 44.76 13.52 0.71
C SER A 20 44.29 12.06 0.66
N LEU A 21 43.97 11.46 -0.49
CA LEU A 21 44.89 10.91 -1.51
C LEU A 21 46.02 10.05 -0.91
N SER A 22 45.79 8.74 -0.87
CA SER A 22 46.83 7.72 -0.87
C SER A 22 46.44 6.54 -1.76
N SER A 23 46.99 6.59 -2.96
CA SER A 23 47.27 5.50 -3.89
C SER A 23 48.17 4.42 -3.27
N VAL A 24 47.94 3.12 -3.54
CA VAL A 24 48.90 2.07 -4.04
C VAL A 24 48.09 0.78 -4.41
N PRO A 25 48.63 -0.24 -5.14
CA PRO A 25 48.68 -0.38 -6.60
C PRO A 25 47.84 -1.54 -7.19
N LEU A 26 47.69 -1.49 -8.52
CA LEU A 26 47.37 -2.61 -9.42
C LEU A 26 48.54 -3.61 -9.47
N SER A 27 48.29 -4.92 -9.35
CA SER A 27 49.01 -6.00 -10.09
C SER A 27 48.74 -7.41 -9.51
N LEU A 28 47.90 -8.19 -10.20
CA LEU A 28 48.02 -9.63 -10.54
C LEU A 28 46.64 -10.09 -11.03
N GLN A 29 46.35 -9.88 -12.31
CA GLN A 29 46.50 -10.88 -13.37
C GLN A 29 45.69 -12.17 -13.13
N GLN A 30 44.67 -12.30 -14.00
CA GLN A 30 44.22 -13.52 -14.67
C GLN A 30 43.55 -14.62 -13.83
N LEU A 31 42.22 -14.52 -13.72
CA LEU A 31 41.38 -15.71 -13.80
C LEU A 31 40.65 -15.71 -15.14
N LYS A 32 41.01 -16.72 -15.93
CA LYS A 32 40.60 -17.01 -17.30
C LYS A 32 39.08 -17.11 -17.45
N LEU A 33 38.59 -16.41 -18.47
CA LEU A 33 37.41 -16.71 -19.28
C LEU A 33 37.26 -18.23 -19.51
N HIS A 34 36.10 -18.79 -19.20
CA HIS A 34 35.54 -19.91 -19.97
C HIS A 34 34.15 -19.49 -20.47
N GLN A 35 34.17 -18.73 -21.56
CA GLN A 35 33.05 -18.63 -22.49
C GLN A 35 32.77 -20.03 -23.04
N ILE A 36 31.60 -20.56 -22.72
CA ILE A 36 31.09 -21.79 -23.32
C ILE A 36 30.70 -21.47 -24.76
N GLN A 37 31.23 -22.30 -25.66
CA GLN A 37 31.31 -22.12 -27.12
C GLN A 37 29.94 -22.10 -27.83
N PRO A 38 29.84 -21.46 -29.02
CA PRO A 38 28.78 -21.71 -29.99
C PRO A 38 29.23 -22.80 -30.98
N GLN A 39 28.42 -23.84 -31.20
CA GLN A 39 28.59 -24.76 -32.33
C GLN A 39 27.26 -24.92 -33.06
N ARG A 40 27.32 -24.70 -34.37
CA ARG A 40 26.24 -24.75 -35.35
C ARG A 40 26.06 -26.18 -35.91
N PHE A 41 24.79 -26.54 -36.12
CA PHE A 41 24.20 -27.42 -37.14
C PHE A 41 24.88 -28.74 -37.55
N ILE A 42 24.18 -29.87 -37.30
CA ILE A 42 24.10 -31.03 -38.22
C ILE A 42 22.65 -31.54 -38.25
N SER A 43 22.17 -31.86 -39.45
CA SER A 43 20.84 -32.32 -39.85
C SER A 43 20.62 -33.85 -39.76
N ALA A 44 19.43 -34.28 -39.31
CA ALA A 44 18.56 -35.45 -39.66
C ALA A 44 19.18 -36.90 -39.79
N PRO A 45 18.47 -38.03 -39.51
CA PRO A 45 17.10 -38.39 -39.97
C PRO A 45 16.19 -39.13 -38.92
N PRO A 46 14.94 -39.57 -39.28
CA PRO A 46 13.88 -39.93 -38.32
C PRO A 46 13.74 -41.43 -38.09
N ILE A 47 13.16 -41.87 -36.95
CA ILE A 47 12.57 -43.22 -36.76
C ILE A 47 11.59 -43.26 -35.55
N ASN A 48 10.31 -43.51 -35.89
CA ASN A 48 9.22 -44.28 -35.24
C ASN A 48 9.01 -44.44 -33.71
N GLN A 49 7.82 -43.98 -33.28
CA GLN A 49 6.70 -44.66 -32.53
C GLN A 49 6.95 -45.33 -31.15
N PRO A 50 5.93 -45.60 -30.28
CA PRO A 50 4.45 -45.64 -30.41
C PRO A 50 3.72 -44.69 -29.42
N GLY A 51 2.43 -44.35 -29.46
CA GLY A 51 1.23 -45.10 -29.83
C GLY A 51 0.37 -45.31 -28.57
N PHE A 52 -0.31 -44.28 -28.07
CA PHE A 52 -1.39 -44.42 -27.08
C PHE A 52 -2.72 -44.02 -27.72
N LYS A 53 -3.59 -45.02 -27.85
CA LYS A 53 -4.92 -44.94 -28.45
C LYS A 53 -5.91 -44.64 -27.33
N SER A 54 -6.65 -43.53 -27.45
CA SER A 54 -7.93 -43.34 -26.76
C SER A 54 -8.92 -42.81 -27.79
N SER A 55 -9.78 -43.70 -28.26
CA SER A 55 -10.90 -43.39 -29.14
C SER A 55 -11.94 -42.59 -28.37
N VAL A 56 -12.25 -41.37 -28.81
CA VAL A 56 -13.48 -40.68 -28.41
C VAL A 56 -14.37 -40.59 -29.63
N ARG A 57 -15.42 -41.41 -29.56
CA ARG A 57 -16.53 -41.54 -30.51
C ARG A 57 -17.24 -40.18 -30.65
N ALA A 58 -17.30 -39.66 -31.87
CA ALA A 58 -18.22 -38.61 -32.24
C ALA A 58 -19.66 -39.17 -32.26
N ILE A 59 -20.56 -38.53 -31.54
CA ILE A 59 -22.00 -38.68 -31.70
C ILE A 59 -22.53 -37.29 -32.03
N SER A 60 -22.90 -37.07 -33.29
CA SER A 60 -23.76 -35.96 -33.68
C SER A 60 -25.20 -36.29 -33.24
N GLY A 61 -25.81 -35.36 -32.50
CA GLY A 61 -27.19 -35.46 -32.05
C GLY A 61 -27.68 -34.11 -31.54
N ALA A 62 -28.25 -33.34 -32.47
CA ALA A 62 -29.25 -32.30 -32.35
C ALA A 62 -29.54 -31.64 -30.97
N ALA A 63 -29.42 -30.30 -30.99
CA ALA A 63 -30.38 -29.32 -30.47
C ALA A 63 -30.94 -29.53 -29.04
N ALA A 64 -30.37 -28.77 -28.11
CA ALA A 64 -31.12 -28.09 -27.07
C ALA A 64 -30.25 -26.93 -26.55
N ASP A 65 -30.66 -25.69 -26.84
CA ASP A 65 -30.05 -24.48 -26.30
C ASP A 65 -30.12 -24.50 -24.77
N PRO A 66 -28.98 -24.45 -24.05
CA PRO A 66 -29.01 -24.09 -22.64
C PRO A 66 -28.97 -22.57 -22.55
N LEU A 67 -30.15 -21.95 -22.43
CA LEU A 67 -30.29 -20.62 -21.85
C LEU A 67 -29.78 -20.68 -20.40
N THR A 68 -28.47 -20.47 -20.24
CA THR A 68 -27.87 -20.15 -18.96
C THR A 68 -27.92 -18.63 -18.82
N PRO A 69 -28.72 -18.07 -17.89
CA PRO A 69 -28.55 -16.68 -17.51
C PRO A 69 -27.31 -16.63 -16.62
N LYS A 70 -26.13 -16.59 -17.24
CA LYS A 70 -24.91 -16.18 -16.56
C LYS A 70 -25.12 -14.70 -16.23
N LYS A 71 -25.53 -14.43 -15.00
CA LYS A 71 -25.62 -13.10 -14.41
C LYS A 71 -24.20 -12.58 -14.23
N GLU A 72 -23.55 -12.25 -15.35
CA GLU A 72 -22.38 -11.40 -15.42
C GLU A 72 -22.84 -10.03 -14.91
N ASN A 73 -22.61 -9.77 -13.63
CA ASN A 73 -22.47 -8.41 -13.12
C ASN A 73 -21.15 -7.86 -13.69
N ASP A 74 -21.11 -7.69 -15.01
CA ASP A 74 -20.07 -6.93 -15.68
C ASP A 74 -20.37 -5.46 -15.37
N ARG A 75 -20.02 -5.05 -14.14
CA ARG A 75 -19.72 -3.65 -13.89
C ARG A 75 -18.54 -3.35 -14.78
N GLU A 76 -18.83 -2.69 -15.89
CA GLU A 76 -17.89 -2.14 -16.84
C GLU A 76 -16.83 -1.32 -16.08
N GLN A 77 -15.74 -1.99 -15.73
CA GLN A 77 -14.65 -1.40 -15.00
C GLN A 77 -13.82 -0.64 -16.01
N THR A 78 -13.98 0.69 -16.03
CA THR A 78 -13.08 1.61 -16.72
C THR A 78 -11.63 1.18 -16.46
N PRO A 79 -10.72 1.16 -17.45
CA PRO A 79 -9.36 0.71 -17.26
C PRO A 79 -8.69 1.49 -16.12
N GLN A 80 -8.58 0.87 -14.96
CA GLN A 80 -8.00 1.50 -13.80
C GLN A 80 -6.48 1.39 -13.91
N ASN A 81 -5.79 2.52 -13.85
CA ASN A 81 -4.32 2.57 -13.83
C ASN A 81 -3.72 2.05 -12.49
N TRP A 82 -4.57 1.71 -11.52
CA TRP A 82 -4.15 1.17 -10.23
C TRP A 82 -4.43 -0.33 -10.14
N LYS A 83 -3.62 -1.05 -9.37
CA LYS A 83 -3.73 -2.49 -9.09
C LYS A 83 -4.38 -2.78 -7.75
N ILE A 84 -4.19 -1.87 -6.78
CA ILE A 84 -4.78 -1.98 -5.45
C ILE A 84 -5.14 -0.60 -4.89
N LYS A 85 -6.27 -0.48 -4.20
CA LYS A 85 -6.61 0.65 -3.34
C LYS A 85 -6.20 0.33 -1.91
N MET A 86 -5.51 1.24 -1.25
CA MET A 86 -5.27 1.20 0.19
C MET A 86 -6.25 2.13 0.87
N LEU A 87 -7.12 1.60 1.74
CA LEU A 87 -7.98 2.41 2.60
C LEU A 87 -7.23 2.65 3.90
N TYR A 88 -7.08 3.91 4.26
CA TYR A 88 -6.34 4.32 5.45
C TYR A 88 -7.04 5.49 6.14
N ASP A 89 -6.74 5.67 7.42
CA ASP A 89 -7.29 6.73 8.26
C ASP A 89 -6.27 7.88 8.38
N GLY A 90 -6.57 9.03 7.77
CA GLY A 90 -5.73 10.22 7.81
C GLY A 90 -5.55 10.82 9.20
N ASP A 91 -6.50 10.58 10.11
CA ASP A 91 -6.46 11.11 11.49
C ASP A 91 -5.62 10.23 12.42
N CYS A 92 -5.01 9.17 11.91
CA CYS A 92 -4.19 8.21 12.64
C CYS A 92 -2.69 8.43 12.35
N PRO A 93 -1.90 9.03 13.27
CA PRO A 93 -0.49 9.32 13.03
C PRO A 93 0.38 8.09 12.74
N LEU A 94 0.05 6.92 13.30
CA LEU A 94 0.74 5.67 12.97
C LEU A 94 0.42 5.20 11.56
N CYS A 95 -0.85 5.30 11.16
CA CYS A 95 -1.31 4.91 9.84
C CYS A 95 -0.63 5.79 8.78
N MET A 96 -0.48 7.08 9.05
CA MET A 96 0.18 8.02 8.14
C MET A 96 1.67 7.72 7.91
N ARG A 97 2.41 7.27 8.94
CA ARG A 97 3.83 6.87 8.74
C ARG A 97 3.98 5.76 7.71
N GLU A 98 3.09 4.78 7.75
CA GLU A 98 3.06 3.66 6.82
C GLU A 98 2.61 4.11 5.42
N VAL A 99 1.56 4.95 5.36
CA VAL A 99 1.05 5.53 4.11
C VAL A 99 2.11 6.37 3.41
N ASP A 100 2.84 7.22 4.13
CA ASP A 100 3.87 8.09 3.54
C ASP A 100 5.04 7.27 2.99
N MET A 101 5.46 6.23 3.72
CA MET A 101 6.47 5.29 3.23
C MET A 101 6.01 4.58 1.94
N LEU A 102 4.77 4.12 1.90
CA LEU A 102 4.19 3.48 0.71
C LEU A 102 4.02 4.45 -0.44
N ARG A 103 3.58 5.69 -0.19
CA ARG A 103 3.47 6.75 -1.20
C ARG A 103 4.80 7.06 -1.84
N GLU A 104 5.85 7.22 -1.04
CA GLU A 104 7.19 7.51 -1.55
C GLU A 104 7.68 6.42 -2.50
N ARG A 105 7.52 5.15 -2.11
CA ARG A 105 7.88 4.03 -3.00
C ARG A 105 6.96 3.93 -4.21
N ASN A 106 5.67 4.16 -4.03
CA ASN A 106 4.68 4.09 -5.10
C ASN A 106 4.90 5.15 -6.18
N LYS A 107 5.66 6.23 -5.95
CA LYS A 107 6.10 7.16 -7.02
C LYS A 107 6.80 6.45 -8.18
N ARG A 108 7.51 5.34 -7.90
CA ARG A 108 8.20 4.54 -8.91
C ARG A 108 7.28 3.56 -9.63
N TYR A 109 6.26 3.03 -8.94
CA TYR A 109 5.44 1.93 -9.45
C TYR A 109 4.08 2.40 -9.99
N GLY A 110 3.45 3.38 -9.35
CA GLY A 110 2.15 3.92 -9.74
C GLY A 110 0.98 2.95 -9.58
N THR A 111 1.13 1.90 -8.78
CA THR A 111 0.20 0.77 -8.69
C THR A 111 -0.81 0.88 -7.55
N ILE A 112 -0.50 1.65 -6.51
CA ILE A 112 -1.37 1.85 -5.35
C ILE A 112 -2.18 3.15 -5.49
N LYS A 113 -3.51 3.06 -5.33
CA LYS A 113 -4.39 4.20 -5.10
C LYS A 113 -4.64 4.37 -3.60
N PHE A 114 -4.38 5.54 -3.06
CA PHE A 114 -4.57 5.81 -1.63
C PHE A 114 -5.93 6.47 -1.41
N ILE A 115 -6.75 5.92 -0.52
CA ILE A 115 -8.09 6.42 -0.19
C ILE A 115 -8.13 6.73 1.30
N ASP A 116 -8.36 8.00 1.62
CA ASP A 116 -8.53 8.45 3.00
C ASP A 116 -9.97 8.26 3.47
N ILE A 117 -10.17 7.46 4.51
CA ILE A 117 -11.49 7.26 5.11
C ILE A 117 -11.87 8.39 6.09
N SER A 118 -10.91 9.23 6.51
CA SER A 118 -11.19 10.38 7.37
C SER A 118 -11.68 11.61 6.57
N SER A 119 -11.49 11.62 5.25
CA SER A 119 -12.02 12.65 4.36
C SER A 119 -13.55 12.67 4.34
N ASP A 120 -14.12 13.88 4.24
CA ASP A 120 -15.56 14.09 4.06
C ASP A 120 -16.07 13.64 2.68
N ASP A 121 -15.16 13.55 1.70
CA ASP A 121 -15.45 13.09 0.33
C ASP A 121 -15.45 11.55 0.22
N TYR A 122 -15.25 10.83 1.32
CA TYR A 122 -15.22 9.36 1.31
C TYR A 122 -16.60 8.75 1.04
N SER A 123 -16.73 8.02 -0.07
CA SER A 123 -17.91 7.21 -0.39
C SER A 123 -17.65 5.72 -0.16
N PRO A 124 -18.40 5.04 0.74
CA PRO A 124 -18.37 3.59 0.89
C PRO A 124 -18.78 2.86 -0.40
N GLU A 125 -19.70 3.42 -1.19
CA GLU A 125 -20.25 2.80 -2.39
C GLU A 125 -19.17 2.56 -3.46
N GLU A 126 -18.22 3.49 -3.58
CA GLU A 126 -17.08 3.40 -4.49
C GLU A 126 -15.96 2.45 -4.00
N ASN A 127 -16.06 2.01 -2.75
CA ASN A 127 -15.04 1.25 -2.04
C ASN A 127 -15.61 -0.05 -1.46
N GLN A 128 -16.46 -0.74 -2.24
CA GLN A 128 -17.04 -2.06 -1.92
C GLN A 128 -17.95 -2.09 -0.69
N GLY A 129 -18.60 -0.97 -0.36
CA GLY A 129 -19.48 -0.84 0.79
C GLY A 129 -18.75 -0.79 2.13
N LEU A 130 -17.43 -0.57 2.12
CA LEU A 130 -16.64 -0.46 3.34
C LEU A 130 -16.93 0.87 4.03
N ASP A 131 -17.74 0.85 5.07
CA ASP A 131 -18.05 2.03 5.87
C ASP A 131 -16.91 2.37 6.84
N TYR A 132 -16.86 3.62 7.29
CA TYR A 132 -15.80 4.10 8.18
C TYR A 132 -15.63 3.21 9.43
N LYS A 133 -16.74 2.74 10.03
CA LYS A 133 -16.68 1.94 11.26
C LYS A 133 -16.06 0.56 11.02
N THR A 134 -16.31 -0.05 9.87
CA THR A 134 -15.74 -1.35 9.50
C THR A 134 -14.25 -1.24 9.17
N VAL A 135 -13.84 -0.17 8.48
CA VAL A 135 -12.44 -0.02 8.06
C VAL A 135 -11.55 0.36 9.23
N MET A 136 -12.08 1.10 10.20
CA MET A 136 -11.27 1.65 11.26
C MET A 136 -10.91 0.59 12.31
N GLY A 137 -9.60 0.44 12.53
CA GLY A 137 -9.02 -0.53 13.47
C GLY A 137 -8.07 -1.53 12.81
N ASN A 138 -8.35 -1.89 11.55
CA ASN A 138 -7.59 -2.82 10.73
C ASN A 138 -7.31 -2.22 9.34
N ILE A 139 -6.17 -2.56 8.73
CA ILE A 139 -5.91 -2.12 7.36
C ILE A 139 -6.82 -2.86 6.38
N HIS A 140 -7.33 -2.13 5.38
CA HIS A 140 -8.13 -2.70 4.29
C HIS A 140 -7.52 -2.32 2.95
N ALA A 141 -7.53 -3.26 2.01
CA ALA A 141 -7.16 -2.98 0.64
C ALA A 141 -8.15 -3.63 -0.35
N VAL A 142 -8.42 -2.93 -1.45
CA VAL A 142 -9.34 -3.38 -2.50
C VAL A 142 -8.54 -3.58 -3.78
N LEU A 143 -8.48 -4.81 -4.27
CA LEU A 143 -7.81 -5.16 -5.52
C LEU A 143 -8.60 -4.62 -6.73
N SER A 144 -7.93 -4.52 -7.88
CA SER A 144 -8.57 -4.03 -9.11
C SER A 144 -9.75 -4.90 -9.58
N ASP A 145 -9.78 -6.18 -9.18
CA ASP A 145 -10.87 -7.13 -9.44
C ASP A 145 -12.05 -6.99 -8.45
N GLY A 146 -11.98 -6.07 -7.49
CA GLY A 146 -12.99 -5.86 -6.46
C GLY A 146 -12.79 -6.69 -5.20
N THR A 147 -11.79 -7.56 -5.14
CA THR A 147 -11.51 -8.38 -3.95
C THR A 147 -11.04 -7.50 -2.79
N VAL A 148 -11.70 -7.63 -1.64
CA VAL A 148 -11.30 -6.96 -0.40
C VAL A 148 -10.39 -7.89 0.40
N VAL A 149 -9.23 -7.38 0.81
CA VAL A 149 -8.29 -8.05 1.71
C VAL A 149 -8.04 -7.18 2.94
N THR A 150 -7.77 -7.81 4.09
CA THR A 150 -7.59 -7.12 5.37
C THR A 150 -6.30 -7.52 6.08
N ASP A 151 -5.93 -6.75 7.12
CA ASP A 151 -4.87 -7.06 8.06
C ASP A 151 -3.51 -7.37 7.40
N VAL A 152 -2.89 -8.48 7.79
CA VAL A 152 -1.58 -8.93 7.29
C VAL A 152 -1.64 -9.20 5.79
N GLU A 153 -2.78 -9.67 5.27
CA GLU A 153 -2.92 -9.93 3.84
C GLU A 153 -2.95 -8.62 3.04
N ALA A 154 -3.65 -7.60 3.53
CA ALA A 154 -3.64 -6.28 2.91
C ALA A 154 -2.21 -5.72 2.83
N PHE A 155 -1.46 -5.78 3.94
CA PHE A 155 -0.05 -5.36 3.95
C PHE A 155 0.80 -6.13 2.94
N ARG A 156 0.65 -7.47 2.89
CA ARG A 156 1.38 -8.31 1.95
C ARG A 156 1.13 -7.87 0.51
N LYS A 157 -0.15 -7.71 0.12
CA LYS A 157 -0.53 -7.30 -1.22
C LYS A 157 -0.03 -5.90 -1.56
N LEU A 158 -0.08 -4.95 -0.62
CA LEU A 158 0.45 -3.60 -0.79
C LEU A 158 1.98 -3.60 -0.99
N TYR A 159 2.71 -4.36 -0.18
CA TYR A 159 4.16 -4.49 -0.29
C TYR A 159 4.60 -5.14 -1.60
N GLU A 160 3.86 -6.13 -2.09
CA GLU A 160 4.07 -6.71 -3.42
C GLU A 160 3.98 -5.64 -4.52
N GLN A 161 3.05 -4.69 -4.41
CA GLN A 161 2.88 -3.62 -5.40
C GLN A 161 4.03 -2.59 -5.42
N VAL A 162 4.80 -2.48 -4.35
CA VAL A 162 5.96 -1.55 -4.23
C VAL A 162 7.31 -2.26 -4.17
N GLY A 163 7.37 -3.53 -4.55
CA GLY A 163 8.62 -4.31 -4.61
C GLY A 163 9.20 -4.70 -3.23
N LEU A 164 8.38 -4.66 -2.18
CA LEU A 164 8.72 -5.09 -0.82
C LEU A 164 8.20 -6.50 -0.48
N GLY A 165 7.73 -7.28 -1.46
CA GLY A 165 7.26 -8.64 -1.24
C GLY A 165 8.29 -9.56 -0.56
N TRP A 166 9.58 -9.29 -0.72
CA TRP A 166 10.67 -10.02 -0.06
C TRP A 166 10.68 -9.87 1.46
N VAL A 167 10.20 -8.74 2.01
CA VAL A 167 10.12 -8.50 3.46
C VAL A 167 9.26 -9.57 4.10
N TYR A 168 8.14 -9.89 3.46
CA TYR A 168 7.23 -10.93 3.95
C TYR A 168 7.85 -12.33 3.86
N ALA A 169 8.64 -12.62 2.81
CA ALA A 169 9.34 -13.89 2.68
C ALA A 169 10.33 -14.13 3.84
N ILE A 170 11.01 -13.07 4.30
CA ILE A 170 11.92 -13.16 5.47
C ILE A 170 11.13 -13.42 6.75
N THR A 171 9.98 -12.77 6.94
CA THR A 171 9.16 -12.98 8.15
C THR A 171 8.60 -14.40 8.29
N LYS A 172 8.57 -15.20 7.21
CA LYS A 172 8.16 -16.61 7.24
C LYS A 172 9.25 -17.56 7.76
N TYR A 173 10.48 -17.09 7.91
CA TYR A 173 11.53 -17.90 8.50
C TYR A 173 11.26 -18.07 10.01
N GLU A 174 11.07 -19.30 10.46
CA GLU A 174 10.57 -19.66 11.79
C GLU A 174 11.29 -18.96 12.97
N PRO A 175 12.63 -18.80 12.96
CA PRO A 175 13.32 -18.00 13.97
C PRO A 175 12.93 -16.52 13.97
N ILE A 176 12.74 -15.91 12.80
CA ILE A 176 12.36 -14.50 12.67
C ILE A 176 10.89 -14.29 13.04
N ALA A 177 10.02 -15.23 12.67
CA ALA A 177 8.60 -15.20 13.03
C ALA A 177 8.40 -15.15 14.55
N THR A 178 9.18 -15.93 15.30
CA THR A 178 9.11 -15.97 16.77
C THR A 178 9.51 -14.62 17.38
N ILE A 179 10.60 -14.01 16.89
CA ILE A 179 11.07 -12.69 17.36
C ILE A 179 10.07 -11.60 16.99
N ALA A 180 9.57 -11.61 15.75
CA ALA A 180 8.58 -10.66 15.27
C ALA A 180 7.29 -10.73 16.08
N GLY A 181 6.81 -11.94 16.42
CA GLY A 181 5.64 -12.13 17.28
C GLY A 181 5.83 -11.56 18.68
N ALA A 182 7.01 -11.75 19.29
CA ALA A 182 7.32 -11.18 20.60
C ALA A 182 7.37 -9.64 20.59
N VAL A 183 8.06 -9.05 19.60
CA VAL A 183 8.13 -7.59 19.42
C VAL A 183 6.73 -7.01 19.15
N TYR A 184 5.95 -7.69 18.30
CA TYR A 184 4.60 -7.26 17.96
C TYR A 184 3.65 -7.32 19.17
N GLY A 185 3.75 -8.35 20.03
CA GLY A 185 2.96 -8.44 21.25
C GLY A 185 3.22 -7.28 22.22
N VAL A 186 4.48 -6.87 22.35
CA VAL A 186 4.87 -5.68 23.13
C VAL A 186 4.29 -4.41 22.49
N TRP A 187 4.52 -4.21 21.19
CA TRP A 187 4.01 -3.04 20.48
C TRP A 187 2.49 -2.92 20.54
N ALA A 188 1.76 -4.01 20.30
CA ALA A 188 0.30 -4.05 20.33
C ALA A 188 -0.26 -3.63 21.70
N LYS A 189 0.42 -4.00 22.80
CA LYS A 189 0.04 -3.59 24.17
C LYS A 189 0.21 -2.10 24.42
N TYR A 190 1.23 -1.48 23.82
CA TYR A 190 1.54 -0.05 24.03
C TYR A 190 1.02 0.87 22.91
N ARG A 191 0.48 0.33 21.81
CA ARG A 191 0.15 1.10 20.60
C ARG A 191 -0.85 2.23 20.84
N LEU A 192 -1.83 2.02 21.72
CA LEU A 192 -2.88 3.01 22.03
C LEU A 192 -2.35 4.16 22.90
N GLN A 193 -1.45 3.86 23.84
CA GLN A 193 -0.82 4.88 24.69
C GLN A 193 0.18 5.74 23.89
N ILE A 194 0.88 5.12 22.93
CA ILE A 194 1.86 5.80 22.08
C ILE A 194 1.18 6.68 21.01
N THR A 195 -0.07 6.40 20.64
CA THR A 195 -0.78 7.14 19.58
C THR A 195 -1.60 8.31 20.04
N GLY A 196 -1.95 8.41 21.33
CA GLY A 196 -2.72 9.54 21.86
C GLY A 196 -4.09 9.72 21.21
N ARG A 197 -4.64 8.69 20.54
CA ARG A 197 -5.93 8.79 19.87
C ARG A 197 -7.07 8.67 20.90
N PRO A 198 -8.08 9.55 20.86
CA PRO A 198 -9.28 9.40 21.69
C PRO A 198 -10.00 8.07 21.39
N PRO A 199 -10.76 7.53 22.36
CA PRO A 199 -11.52 6.30 22.17
C PRO A 199 -12.47 6.42 20.97
N LEU A 200 -12.77 5.26 20.37
CA LEU A 200 -13.59 5.17 19.17
C LEU A 200 -14.90 5.99 19.26
N GLU A 201 -15.60 5.83 20.38
CA GLU A 201 -16.90 6.48 20.57
C GLU A 201 -16.80 8.00 20.42
N GLU A 202 -15.76 8.60 21.00
CA GLU A 202 -15.52 10.05 20.92
C GLU A 202 -15.25 10.49 19.47
N VAL A 203 -14.46 9.72 18.71
CA VAL A 203 -14.22 10.01 17.29
C VAL A 203 -15.51 9.96 16.48
N LEU A 204 -16.37 8.96 16.72
CA LEU A 204 -17.65 8.82 16.03
C LEU A 204 -18.63 9.93 16.40
N GLU A 205 -18.69 10.30 17.69
CA GLU A 205 -19.53 11.40 18.17
C GLU A 205 -19.10 12.75 17.60
N LEU A 206 -17.80 13.05 17.60
CA LEU A 206 -17.25 14.27 16.99
C LEU A 206 -17.61 14.35 15.51
N ARG A 207 -17.50 13.23 14.79
CA ARG A 207 -17.87 13.20 13.37
C ARG A 207 -19.35 13.42 13.13
N LYS A 208 -20.23 12.79 13.92
CA LYS A 208 -21.68 13.02 13.86
C LYS A 208 -22.01 14.48 14.16
N LYS A 209 -21.39 15.07 15.18
CA LYS A 209 -21.59 16.47 15.56
C LYS A 209 -21.14 17.43 14.47
N ASN A 210 -19.98 17.18 13.85
CA ASN A 210 -19.47 18.01 12.76
C ASN A 210 -20.36 17.92 11.52
N LYS A 211 -20.80 16.73 11.13
CA LYS A 211 -21.77 16.56 10.03
C LYS A 211 -23.07 17.31 10.30
N ASN A 212 -23.65 17.17 11.49
CA ASN A 212 -24.88 17.87 11.86
C ASN A 212 -24.70 19.40 11.85
N LYS A 213 -23.57 19.90 12.35
CA LYS A 213 -23.26 21.34 12.35
C LYS A 213 -23.12 21.88 10.93
N GLU A 214 -22.50 21.12 10.03
CA GLU A 214 -22.34 21.52 8.64
C GLU A 214 -23.68 21.51 7.89
N THR A 215 -24.54 20.51 8.13
CA THR A 215 -25.91 20.51 7.61
C THR A 215 -26.68 21.74 8.10
N LEU A 216 -26.67 22.02 9.41
CA LEU A 216 -27.34 23.19 9.98
C LEU A 216 -26.82 24.51 9.41
N ARG A 217 -25.51 24.61 9.15
CA ARG A 217 -24.92 25.80 8.53
C ARG A 217 -25.43 26.00 7.10
N LYS A 218 -25.48 24.93 6.30
CA LYS A 218 -26.00 24.97 4.93
C LYS A 218 -27.49 25.32 4.90
N ASP A 219 -28.27 24.77 5.84
CA ASP A 219 -29.69 25.07 5.97
C ASP A 219 -29.92 26.55 6.34
N LEU A 220 -29.13 27.11 7.26
CA LEU A 220 -29.19 28.54 7.62
C LEU A 220 -28.78 29.45 6.45
N GLU A 221 -27.70 29.12 5.75
CA GLU A 221 -27.24 29.88 4.58
C GLU A 221 -28.27 29.85 3.43
N TYR A 222 -28.96 28.72 3.27
CA TYR A 222 -30.05 28.58 2.31
C TYR A 222 -31.30 29.40 2.70
N LEU A 223 -31.61 29.50 4.00
CA LEU A 223 -32.71 30.33 4.51
C LEU A 223 -32.41 31.82 4.34
N ASP A 224 -31.19 32.27 4.66
CA ASP A 224 -30.77 33.65 4.45
C ASP A 224 -30.88 34.04 2.96
N LEU A 225 -30.48 33.14 2.05
CA LEU A 225 -30.64 33.34 0.59
C LEU A 225 -32.10 33.45 0.16
N ILE A 226 -33.03 32.72 0.80
CA ILE A 226 -34.47 32.81 0.50
C ILE A 226 -35.05 34.12 1.04
N GLU A 227 -34.66 34.57 2.23
CA GLU A 227 -35.11 35.84 2.79
C GLU A 227 -34.66 37.02 1.90
N ASP A 228 -33.39 37.03 1.46
CA ASP A 228 -32.87 38.03 0.52
C ASP A 228 -33.62 38.05 -0.83
N MET A 229 -34.03 36.89 -1.35
CA MET A 229 -34.80 36.80 -2.61
C MET A 229 -36.28 37.18 -2.47
N THR A 230 -36.84 37.15 -1.26
CA THR A 230 -38.26 37.49 -1.01
C THR A 230 -38.46 38.95 -0.60
N GLN A 231 -37.39 39.64 -0.21
CA GLN A 231 -37.39 41.06 0.16
C GLN A 231 -37.04 42.03 -0.99
N ASN A 232 -36.80 41.53 -2.21
CA ASN A 232 -36.55 42.32 -3.43
C ASN A 232 -37.64 42.08 -4.48
#